data_AF-A0A660NRD4-F1
#
_entry.id   AF-A0A660NRD4-F1
#
_cell.length_a   1.000
_cell.length_b   1.000
_cell.length_c   1.000
_cell.angle_alpha   90.00
_cell.angle_beta   90.00
_cell.angle_gamma   90.00
#
_symmetry.space_group_name_H-M   'P 1'
#
loop_
_entity.id
_entity.type
_entity.pdbx_description
1 polymer ?
#
loop_
_entity_poly.entity_id
_entity_poly.type
_entity_poly.pdbx_seq_one_letter_code
_entity_poly.pdbx_strand_id
1 'polypeptide(L)'
;MKQTILSIAGKPGLYKLVSHAKMNLIVETIDEKKKRIPTFATDRVTSLSDISMFTEGDDVPLYEVLVKVREKEGGKVSSLDWRKASAEQLQNYFAEILPDYDRDRVH
;
A
#
# COMPACT_ATOMS: atom_id res chain seq x y z
N MET A 1 18.82 0.43 -8.90
CA MET A 1 17.65 0.42 -9.82
C MET A 1 16.40 0.52 -8.94
N LYS A 2 15.54 1.53 -9.14
CA LYS A 2 14.32 1.68 -8.33
C LYS A 2 13.36 0.54 -8.69
N GLN A 3 12.82 -0.15 -7.68
CA GLN A 3 11.85 -1.22 -7.88
C GLN A 3 10.45 -0.61 -7.92
N THR A 4 9.67 -0.91 -8.95
CA THR A 4 8.26 -0.48 -9.03
C THR A 4 7.38 -1.52 -8.32
N ILE A 5 6.73 -1.09 -7.23
CA ILE A 5 5.80 -1.91 -6.47
C ILE A 5 4.37 -1.52 -6.84
N LEU A 6 3.57 -2.53 -7.12
CA LEU A 6 2.23 -2.43 -7.66
C LEU A 6 1.23 -3.07 -6.68
N SER A 7 0.08 -2.43 -6.54
CA SER A 7 -1.15 -3.00 -6.00
C SER A 7 -2.06 -3.40 -7.15
N ILE A 8 -2.77 -4.52 -7.01
CA ILE A 8 -3.75 -4.98 -7.99
C ILE A 8 -5.08 -5.19 -7.29
N ALA A 9 -6.08 -4.37 -7.61
CA ALA A 9 -7.38 -4.44 -6.94
C ALA A 9 -8.02 -5.83 -7.08
N GLY A 10 -8.50 -6.38 -5.96
CA GLY A 10 -9.10 -7.72 -5.91
C GLY A 10 -8.10 -8.87 -5.86
N LYS A 11 -6.79 -8.62 -5.95
CA LYS A 11 -5.75 -9.62 -5.72
C LYS A 11 -5.02 -9.31 -4.40
N PRO A 12 -4.79 -10.30 -3.53
CA PRO A 12 -4.12 -10.07 -2.26
C PRO A 12 -2.63 -9.75 -2.47
N GLY A 13 -2.06 -9.00 -1.53
CA GLY A 13 -0.63 -8.70 -1.48
C GLY A 13 -0.17 -7.63 -2.47
N LEU A 14 1.14 -7.48 -2.56
CA LEU A 14 1.83 -6.53 -3.43
C LEU A 14 2.71 -7.26 -4.44
N TYR A 15 3.00 -6.57 -5.52
CA TYR A 15 3.66 -7.14 -6.68
C TYR A 15 4.80 -6.25 -7.16
N LYS A 16 5.94 -6.83 -7.46
CA LYS A 16 7.05 -6.15 -8.12
C LYS A 16 6.90 -6.29 -9.63
N LEU A 17 7.04 -5.18 -10.35
CA LEU A 17 7.11 -5.20 -11.82
C LEU A 17 8.42 -5.87 -12.27
N VAL A 18 8.31 -6.92 -13.07
CA VAL A 18 9.46 -7.65 -13.64
C VAL A 18 9.75 -7.19 -15.06
N SER A 19 8.72 -7.10 -15.90
CA SER A 19 8.85 -6.68 -17.30
C SER A 19 7.53 -6.23 -17.90
N HIS A 20 7.62 -5.36 -18.90
CA HIS A 20 6.50 -5.05 -19.79
C HIS A 20 6.51 -6.03 -20.97
N ALA A 21 5.38 -6.69 -21.21
CA ALA A 21 5.14 -7.46 -22.41
C ALA A 21 4.09 -6.73 -23.27
N LYS A 22 3.87 -7.20 -24.51
CA LYS A 22 3.14 -6.44 -25.54
C LYS A 22 1.69 -6.07 -25.15
N MET A 23 1.04 -6.86 -24.32
CA MET A 23 -0.36 -6.66 -23.88
C MET A 23 -0.56 -6.79 -22.36
N ASN A 24 0.50 -7.07 -21.62
CA ASN A 24 0.44 -7.41 -20.21
C ASN A 24 1.72 -7.01 -19.48
N LEU A 25 1.66 -6.94 -18.15
CA LEU A 25 2.84 -6.84 -17.30
C LEU A 25 3.14 -8.21 -16.73
N ILE A 26 4.42 -8.53 -16.59
CA ILE A 26 4.84 -9.67 -15.78
C ILE A 26 5.20 -9.12 -14.41
N VAL A 27 4.51 -9.60 -13.38
CA VAL A 27 4.73 -9.19 -12.01
C VAL A 27 5.12 -10.38 -11.14
N GLU A 28 5.81 -10.11 -10.04
CA GLU A 28 6.29 -11.10 -9.07
C GLU A 28 5.73 -10.75 -7.69
N THR A 29 5.17 -11.71 -6.96
CA THR A 29 4.76 -11.48 -5.57
C THR A 29 5.97 -11.10 -4.72
N ILE A 30 5.79 -10.20 -3.75
CA ILE A 30 6.88 -9.79 -2.84
C ILE A 30 7.09 -10.77 -1.67
N ASP A 31 6.24 -11.78 -1.53
CA ASP A 31 6.38 -12.83 -0.53
C ASP A 31 7.53 -13.79 -0.87
N GLU A 32 7.82 -14.70 0.06
CA GLU A 32 8.90 -15.69 -0.09
C GLU A 32 8.73 -16.57 -1.33
N LYS A 33 7.49 -16.78 -1.78
CA LYS A 33 7.18 -17.63 -2.94
C LYS A 33 7.64 -17.01 -4.26
N LYS A 34 7.79 -15.67 -4.33
CA LYS A 34 8.24 -14.93 -5.53
C LYS A 34 7.57 -15.43 -6.81
N LYS A 35 6.25 -15.64 -6.75
CA LYS A 35 5.48 -16.22 -7.85
C LYS A 35 5.32 -15.18 -8.95
N ARG A 36 5.68 -15.56 -10.19
CA ARG A 36 5.46 -14.72 -11.37
C ARG A 36 4.08 -14.96 -11.98
N ILE A 37 3.39 -13.88 -12.29
CA ILE A 37 2.02 -13.90 -12.79
C ILE A 37 1.87 -12.79 -13.84
N PRO A 38 1.20 -13.05 -14.97
CA PRO A 38 0.81 -11.99 -15.90
C PRO A 38 -0.34 -11.14 -15.31
N THR A 39 -0.31 -9.83 -15.53
CA THR A 39 -1.45 -8.93 -15.30
C THR A 39 -2.06 -8.51 -16.62
N PHE A 40 -3.37 -8.44 -16.71
CA PHE A 40 -4.09 -8.12 -17.94
C PHE A 40 -4.60 -6.69 -17.91
N ALA A 41 -5.01 -6.15 -19.06
CA ALA A 41 -5.54 -4.78 -19.17
C ALA A 41 -6.79 -4.53 -18.30
N THR A 42 -7.54 -5.58 -17.96
CA THR A 42 -8.69 -5.51 -17.06
C THR A 42 -8.31 -5.49 -15.57
N ASP A 43 -7.06 -5.85 -15.24
CA ASP A 43 -6.57 -5.72 -13.88
C ASP A 43 -6.38 -4.22 -13.56
N ARG A 44 -7.00 -3.77 -12.47
CA ARG A 44 -6.79 -2.40 -11.97
C ARG A 44 -5.47 -2.34 -11.20
N VAL A 45 -4.41 -2.00 -11.91
CA VAL A 45 -3.04 -1.92 -11.40
C VAL A 45 -2.71 -0.48 -11.01
N THR A 46 -2.23 -0.28 -9.79
CA THR A 46 -1.80 1.03 -9.27
C THR A 46 -0.38 0.93 -8.75
N SER A 47 0.51 1.85 -9.13
CA SER A 47 1.84 1.93 -8.52
C SER A 47 1.73 2.55 -7.13
N LEU A 48 2.42 1.97 -6.14
CA LEU A 48 2.45 2.56 -4.79
C LEU A 48 3.10 3.95 -4.78
N SER A 49 3.94 4.26 -5.77
CA SER A 49 4.53 5.60 -5.95
C SER A 49 3.49 6.68 -6.27
N ASP A 50 2.34 6.27 -6.80
CA ASP A 50 1.29 7.17 -7.28
C ASP A 50 0.18 7.34 -6.24
N ILE A 51 0.33 6.72 -5.06
CA ILE A 51 -0.62 6.81 -3.97
C ILE A 51 -0.12 7.85 -2.96
N SER A 52 -0.98 8.81 -2.65
CA SER A 52 -0.84 9.77 -1.56
C SER A 52 -2.05 9.71 -0.63
N MET A 53 -1.87 10.22 0.58
CA MET A 53 -2.90 10.41 1.58
C MET A 53 -3.20 11.90 1.71
N PHE A 54 -4.49 12.24 1.70
CA PHE A 54 -4.95 13.61 1.91
C PHE A 54 -4.73 14.02 3.37
N THR A 55 -4.22 15.23 3.57
CA THR A 55 -4.07 15.87 4.86
C THR A 55 -4.76 17.24 4.85
N GLU A 56 -4.80 17.92 5.99
CA GLU A 56 -5.24 19.32 6.06
C GLU A 56 -4.32 20.27 5.27
N GLY A 57 -3.08 19.85 4.98
CA GLY A 57 -2.10 20.60 4.20
C GLY A 57 -1.78 19.92 2.87
N ASP A 58 -0.50 19.61 2.67
CA ASP A 58 -0.03 18.91 1.48
C ASP A 58 -0.27 17.40 1.57
N ASP A 59 -0.58 16.79 0.43
CA ASP A 59 -0.69 15.34 0.30
C ASP A 59 0.60 14.64 0.70
N VAL A 60 0.49 13.62 1.56
CA VAL A 60 1.64 12.84 2.01
C VAL A 60 1.73 11.56 1.20
N PRO A 61 2.86 11.29 0.50
CA PRO A 61 3.04 10.04 -0.24
C PRO A 61 2.91 8.81 0.66
N LEU A 62 2.29 7.74 0.15
CA LEU A 62 2.04 6.52 0.93
C LEU A 62 3.31 5.90 1.53
N TYR A 63 4.45 6.01 0.83
CA TYR A 63 5.71 5.45 1.34
C TYR A 63 6.15 6.12 2.65
N GLU A 64 5.90 7.42 2.83
CA GLU A 64 6.25 8.14 4.05
C GLU A 64 5.36 7.71 5.21
N VAL A 65 4.06 7.53 4.94
CA VAL A 65 3.11 6.98 5.92
C VAL A 65 3.54 5.58 6.36
N LEU A 66 3.94 4.71 5.43
CA LEU A 66 4.42 3.36 5.76
C LEU A 66 5.73 3.38 6.56
N VAL A 67 6.61 4.37 6.34
CA VAL A 67 7.81 4.56 7.18
C VAL A 67 7.41 4.95 8.61
N LYS A 68 6.47 5.89 8.79
CA LYS A 68 5.95 6.26 10.12
C LYS A 68 5.30 5.07 10.84
N VAL A 69 4.53 4.23 10.12
CA VAL A 69 3.99 2.96 10.65
C VAL A 69 5.12 2.05 11.13
N ARG A 70 6.15 1.87 10.29
CA ARG A 70 7.31 1.02 10.61
C ARG A 70 8.03 1.51 11.87
N GLU A 71 8.19 2.82 12.02
CA GLU A 71 8.83 3.44 13.19
C GLU A 71 8.01 3.18 14.46
N LYS A 72 6.70 3.43 14.42
CA LYS A 72 5.77 3.14 15.52
C LYS A 72 5.82 1.67 15.96
N GLU A 73 5.82 0.75 15.00
CA GLU A 73 5.81 -0.70 15.25
C GLU A 73 7.22 -1.29 15.48
N GLY A 74 8.28 -0.47 15.41
CA GLY A 74 9.67 -0.92 15.55
C GLY A 74 10.06 -1.96 14.49
N GLY A 75 9.48 -1.89 13.30
CA GLY A 75 9.71 -2.82 12.19
C GLY A 75 9.11 -4.20 12.38
N LYS A 76 8.26 -4.41 13.39
CA LYS A 76 7.53 -5.67 13.62
C LYS A 76 6.23 -5.70 12.83
N VAL A 77 5.57 -6.85 12.86
CA VAL A 77 4.18 -6.98 12.39
C VAL A 77 3.33 -6.01 13.18
N SER A 78 2.44 -5.29 12.50
CA SER A 78 1.52 -4.34 13.12
C SER A 78 0.80 -4.98 14.30
N SER A 79 0.83 -4.28 15.44
CA SER A 79 0.06 -4.60 16.63
C SER A 79 -1.46 -4.59 16.40
N LEU A 80 -1.93 -3.92 15.35
CA LEU A 80 -3.34 -3.83 14.99
C LEU A 80 -3.78 -4.95 14.03
N ASP A 81 -4.70 -5.81 14.47
CA ASP A 81 -5.40 -6.75 13.59
C ASP A 81 -6.55 -6.04 12.85
N TRP A 82 -6.25 -5.55 11.65
CA TRP A 82 -7.19 -4.81 10.81
C TRP A 82 -8.48 -5.57 10.47
N ARG A 83 -8.50 -6.91 10.57
CA ARG A 83 -9.72 -7.71 10.31
C ARG A 83 -10.70 -7.71 11.48
N LYS A 84 -10.21 -7.40 12.69
CA LYS A 84 -11.00 -7.39 13.92
C LYS A 84 -11.19 -5.99 14.49
N ALA A 85 -10.38 -5.04 14.05
CA ALA A 85 -10.46 -3.65 14.49
C ALA A 85 -11.79 -3.01 14.06
N SER A 86 -12.39 -2.24 14.95
CA SER A 86 -13.49 -1.34 14.61
C SER A 86 -12.98 -0.17 13.75
N ALA A 87 -13.90 0.53 13.08
CA ALA A 87 -13.57 1.75 12.33
C ALA A 87 -12.89 2.79 13.23
N GLU A 88 -13.37 2.96 14.46
CA GLU A 88 -12.78 3.87 15.45
C GLU A 88 -11.35 3.45 15.84
N GLN A 89 -11.11 2.15 16.05
CA GLN A 89 -9.76 1.64 16.35
C GLN A 89 -8.79 1.88 15.18
N LEU A 90 -9.24 1.70 13.94
CA LEU A 90 -8.44 1.99 12.75
C LEU A 90 -8.10 3.47 12.64
N GLN A 91 -9.10 4.35 12.85
CA GLN A 91 -8.92 5.80 12.79
C GLN A 91 -7.99 6.30 13.90
N ASN A 92 -8.17 5.83 15.13
CA ASN A 92 -7.30 6.22 16.25
C ASN A 92 -5.86 5.75 16.02
N TYR A 93 -5.68 4.50 15.57
CA TYR A 93 -4.35 3.99 15.24
C TYR A 93 -3.68 4.82 14.13
N PHE A 94 -4.43 5.17 13.09
CA PHE A 94 -3.92 5.97 11.97
C PHE A 94 -3.62 7.42 12.38
N ALA A 95 -4.44 8.02 13.25
CA ALA A 95 -4.20 9.36 13.80
C ALA A 95 -2.91 9.44 14.63
N GLU A 96 -2.45 8.34 15.24
CA GLU A 96 -1.14 8.32 15.89
C GLU A 96 0.04 8.34 14.88
N ILE A 97 -0.20 7.93 13.63
CA ILE A 97 0.81 7.84 12.57
C ILE A 97 0.83 9.12 11.73
N LEU A 98 -0.35 9.61 11.37
CA LEU A 98 -0.55 10.81 10.55
C LEU A 98 -1.68 11.62 11.19
N PRO A 99 -1.42 12.44 12.22
CA PRO A 99 -2.46 13.11 13.01
C PRO A 99 -3.35 14.09 12.23
N ASP A 100 -2.81 14.67 11.17
CA ASP A 100 -3.37 15.73 10.32
C ASP A 100 -4.03 15.19 9.04
N TYR A 101 -4.29 13.88 8.97
CA TYR A 101 -4.96 13.29 7.82
C TYR A 101 -6.42 13.77 7.70
N ASP A 102 -6.88 13.97 6.47
CA ASP A 102 -8.25 14.37 6.19
C ASP A 102 -9.21 13.20 6.42
N ARG A 103 -9.97 13.25 7.52
CA ARG A 103 -10.91 12.20 7.93
C ARG A 103 -12.13 12.05 7.01
N ASP A 104 -12.44 13.09 6.24
CA ASP A 104 -13.57 13.10 5.30
C ASP A 104 -13.18 12.53 3.93
N ARG A 105 -11.88 12.40 3.64
CA ARG A 105 -11.38 11.89 2.35
C ARG A 105 -10.65 10.56 2.46
N VAL A 106 -10.17 10.19 3.64
CA VAL A 106 -9.49 8.92 3.91
C VAL A 106 -10.48 7.95 4.57
N HIS A 107 -10.79 6.85 3.87
CA HIS A 107 -11.78 5.85 4.27
C HIS A 107 -11.27 4.41 4.11
#